data_AF-A0A2V8TJZ0-F1
#
_entry.id   AF-A0A2V8TJZ0-F1
#
_cell.length_a   1.000
_cell.length_b   1.000
_cell.length_c   1.000
_cell.angle_alpha   90.00
_cell.angle_beta   90.00
_cell.angle_gamma   90.00
#
_symmetry.space_group_name_H-M   'P 1'
#
loop_
_entity.id
_entity.type
_entity.pdbx_description
1 polymer ?
#
loop_
_entity_poly.entity_id
_entity_poly.type
_entity_poly.pdbx_seq_one_letter_code
_entity_poly.pdbx_strand_id
1 'polypeptide(L)'
;MKTAGPQSFVVIIPRYQEFTTIVSRLAARNVHFVEIAGNDEILVTAIAQRAWTYSLSEGQFLFSADIPTAPDFKRIAVRSPVRSLHTVLNDLANR
;
A
#
# COMPACT_ATOMS: atom_id res chain seq x y z
N MET A 1 18.85 13.74 -1.93
CA MET A 1 18.50 12.63 -1.03
C MET A 1 18.39 13.21 0.36
N LYS A 2 17.23 13.17 1.01
CA LYS A 2 17.10 13.64 2.40
C LYS A 2 17.95 12.74 3.29
N THR A 3 18.72 13.32 4.21
CA THR A 3 19.52 12.56 5.16
C THR A 3 18.57 11.78 6.07
N ALA A 4 18.78 10.47 6.18
CA ALA A 4 18.02 9.66 7.11
C ALA A 4 18.29 10.14 8.55
N GLY A 5 17.23 10.47 9.29
CA GLY A 5 17.36 10.82 10.71
C GLY A 5 17.83 9.64 11.56
N PRO A 6 18.06 9.84 12.87
CA PRO A 6 18.32 8.74 13.79
C PRO A 6 17.25 7.64 13.63
N GLN A 7 17.68 6.37 13.52
CA GLN A 7 16.81 5.21 13.30
C GLN A 7 16.06 5.16 11.95
N SER A 8 16.45 5.98 10.97
CA SER A 8 15.96 5.87 9.59
C SER A 8 17.03 5.28 8.68
N PHE A 9 16.61 4.53 7.66
CA PHE A 9 17.50 3.93 6.68
C PHE A 9 17.02 4.23 5.26
N VAL A 10 17.95 4.47 4.34
CA VAL A 10 17.65 4.49 2.90
C VAL A 10 17.97 3.12 2.34
N VAL A 11 16.99 2.48 1.72
CA VAL A 11 17.12 1.15 1.13
C VAL A 11 16.76 1.20 -0.35
N ILE A 12 17.44 0.40 -1.16
CA ILE A 12 17.11 0.19 -2.57
C ILE A 12 16.38 -1.15 -2.65
N ILE A 13 15.15 -1.12 -3.16
CA ILE A 13 14.30 -2.29 -3.32
C ILE A 13 14.06 -2.49 -4.83
N PRO A 14 14.18 -3.74 -5.36
CA PRO A 14 13.84 -4.00 -6.75
C PRO A 14 12.38 -3.65 -7.05
N ARG A 15 12.10 -3.19 -8.28
CA ARG A 15 10.74 -2.79 -8.70
C ARG A 15 9.82 -4.00 -8.84
N TYR A 16 8.53 -3.74 -9.04
CA TYR A 16 7.48 -4.74 -9.35
C TYR A 16 7.18 -5.71 -8.21
N GLN A 17 7.24 -7.02 -8.45
CA GLN A 17 6.70 -8.03 -7.53
C GLN A 17 7.51 -8.11 -6.24
N GLU A 18 8.82 -7.90 -6.35
CA GLU A 18 9.76 -7.83 -5.26
C GLU A 18 9.45 -6.64 -4.35
N PHE A 19 9.16 -5.47 -4.93
CA PHE A 19 8.73 -4.29 -4.19
C PHE A 19 7.50 -4.59 -3.34
N THR A 20 6.44 -5.09 -3.95
CA THR A 20 5.19 -5.44 -3.25
C THR A 20 5.45 -6.42 -2.10
N THR A 21 6.24 -7.46 -2.36
CA THR A 21 6.54 -8.49 -1.35
C THR A 21 7.33 -7.92 -0.18
N ILE A 22 8.38 -7.15 -0.45
CA ILE A 22 9.27 -6.60 0.56
C ILE A 22 8.54 -5.54 1.39
N VAL A 23 7.83 -4.60 0.75
CA VAL A 23 7.11 -3.53 1.44
C VAL A 23 6.00 -4.09 2.32
N SER A 24 5.22 -5.06 1.85
CA SER A 24 4.18 -5.69 2.68
C SER A 24 4.78 -6.43 3.88
N ARG A 25 5.92 -7.12 3.73
CA ARG A 25 6.62 -7.78 4.85
C ARG A 25 7.19 -6.78 5.85
N LEU A 26 7.68 -5.64 5.40
CA LEU A 26 8.15 -4.56 6.26
C LEU A 26 6.97 -3.96 7.05
N ALA A 27 5.85 -3.67 6.38
CA ALA A 27 4.62 -3.19 7.02
C ALA A 27 4.10 -4.14 8.11
N ALA A 28 4.09 -5.44 7.84
CA ALA A 28 3.70 -6.47 8.82
C ALA A 28 4.64 -6.55 10.04
N ARG A 29 5.88 -6.05 9.91
CA ARG A 29 6.87 -5.95 11.00
C ARG A 29 6.87 -4.57 11.66
N ASN A 30 5.82 -3.79 11.47
CA ASN A 30 5.68 -2.44 12.01
C ASN A 30 6.81 -1.49 11.58
N VAL A 31 7.32 -1.66 10.35
CA VAL A 31 8.26 -0.71 9.73
C VAL A 31 7.45 0.39 9.05
N HIS A 32 7.82 1.64 9.34
CA HIS A 32 7.13 2.81 8.83
C HIS A 32 7.92 3.38 7.65
N PHE A 33 7.20 3.93 6.66
CA PHE A 33 7.80 4.50 5.46
C PHE A 33 7.72 6.02 5.53
N VAL A 34 8.83 6.71 5.30
CA VAL A 34 8.84 8.18 5.28
C VAL A 34 8.57 8.72 3.88
N GLU A 35 9.23 8.13 2.90
CA GLU A 35 9.21 8.57 1.49
C GLU A 35 9.50 7.35 0.60
N ILE A 36 8.89 7.30 -0.58
CA ILE A 36 9.20 6.28 -1.60
C ILE A 36 9.61 7.01 -2.87
N ALA A 37 10.90 6.93 -3.19
CA ALA A 37 11.50 7.56 -4.38
C ALA A 37 11.15 9.05 -4.54
N GLY A 38 11.16 9.83 -3.45
CA GLY A 38 10.79 11.25 -3.47
C GLY A 38 9.33 11.55 -3.12
N ASN A 39 8.43 10.55 -3.12
CA ASN A 39 7.01 10.77 -2.94
C ASN A 39 6.57 10.59 -1.48
N ASP A 40 5.65 11.43 -1.03
CA ASP A 40 4.95 11.35 0.25
C ASP A 40 3.54 10.75 0.14
N GLU A 41 3.06 10.53 -1.08
CA GLU A 41 1.85 9.77 -1.41
C GLU A 41 2.16 8.62 -2.37
N ILE A 42 1.35 7.56 -2.31
CA ILE A 42 1.44 6.41 -3.20
C ILE A 42 0.04 5.87 -3.53
N LEU A 43 -0.13 5.38 -4.75
CA LEU A 43 -1.33 4.67 -5.16
C LEU A 43 -1.18 3.18 -4.82
N VAL A 44 -2.13 2.65 -4.04
CA VAL A 44 -2.26 1.23 -3.76
C VAL A 44 -3.45 0.69 -4.53
N THR A 45 -3.24 -0.39 -5.28
CA THR A 45 -4.33 -1.16 -5.90
C THR A 45 -4.37 -2.56 -5.33
N ALA A 46 -5.55 -3.05 -5.03
CA ALA A 46 -5.76 -4.41 -4.51
C ALA A 46 -6.92 -5.09 -5.23
N ILE A 47 -6.92 -6.42 -5.23
CA ILE A 47 -8.06 -7.23 -5.64
C ILE A 47 -8.85 -7.52 -4.36
N ALA A 48 -10.12 -7.14 -4.34
CA ALA A 48 -11.02 -7.33 -3.20
C ALA A 48 -12.30 -8.04 -3.65
N GLN A 49 -12.97 -8.69 -2.70
CA GLN A 49 -14.33 -9.23 -2.89
C GLN A 49 -15.25 -8.14 -3.45
N ARG A 50 -16.19 -8.49 -4.34
CA ARG A 50 -17.11 -7.52 -4.96
C ARG A 50 -17.93 -6.75 -3.91
N ALA A 51 -18.31 -7.42 -2.83
CA ALA A 51 -19.04 -6.85 -1.69
C ALA A 51 -18.19 -5.96 -0.77
N TRP A 52 -16.86 -5.89 -0.98
CA TRP A 52 -15.99 -5.04 -0.16
C TRP A 52 -16.42 -3.58 -0.21
N THR A 53 -16.51 -2.95 0.96
CA THR A 53 -16.76 -1.52 1.13
C THR A 53 -15.58 -0.87 1.81
N TYR A 54 -15.31 0.40 1.47
CA TYR A 54 -14.19 1.13 2.04
C TYR A 54 -14.33 1.21 3.57
N SER A 55 -13.31 0.71 4.26
CA SER A 55 -13.28 0.56 5.72
C SER A 55 -11.84 0.52 6.25
N LEU A 56 -10.90 1.07 5.49
CA LEU A 56 -9.52 1.23 5.91
C LEU A 56 -9.44 2.39 6.90
N SER A 57 -8.58 2.27 7.91
CA SER A 57 -8.36 3.30 8.91
C SER A 57 -7.64 4.53 8.34
N GLU A 58 -6.86 4.32 7.28
CA GLU A 58 -6.05 5.34 6.61
C GLU A 58 -6.23 5.31 5.08
N GLY A 59 -5.79 6.37 4.42
CA GLY A 59 -5.86 6.55 2.97
C GLY A 59 -7.20 7.12 2.49
N GLN A 60 -7.38 7.11 1.17
CA GLN A 60 -8.58 7.62 0.52
C GLN A 60 -8.96 6.70 -0.63
N PHE A 61 -10.17 6.15 -0.60
CA PHE A 61 -10.75 5.45 -1.75
C PHE A 61 -10.88 6.41 -2.93
N LEU A 62 -10.37 6.00 -4.09
CA LEU A 62 -10.50 6.77 -5.33
C LEU A 62 -11.56 6.18 -6.25
N PHE A 63 -11.43 4.89 -6.55
CA PHE A 63 -12.35 4.19 -7.45
C PHE A 63 -12.23 2.67 -7.30
N SER A 64 -13.17 1.97 -7.93
CA SER A 64 -13.07 0.53 -8.20
C SER A 64 -13.30 0.26 -9.68
N ALA A 65 -12.68 -0.81 -10.19
CA ALA A 65 -12.84 -1.28 -11.55
C ALA A 65 -13.19 -2.77 -11.55
N ASP A 66 -14.09 -3.17 -12.46
CA ASP A 66 -14.43 -4.58 -12.68
C ASP A 66 -13.23 -5.36 -13.21
N ILE A 67 -13.19 -6.65 -12.86
CA ILE A 67 -12.26 -7.62 -13.43
C ILE A 67 -13.12 -8.59 -14.26
N PRO A 68 -13.18 -8.44 -15.60
CA PRO A 68 -14.12 -9.21 -16.43
C PRO A 68 -13.99 -10.73 -16.29
N THR A 69 -12.78 -11.22 -16.00
CA THR A 69 -12.48 -12.64 -15.82
C THR A 69 -12.75 -13.15 -14.40
N ALA A 70 -13.13 -12.27 -13.46
CA ALA A 70 -13.32 -12.61 -12.06
C ALA A 70 -14.49 -11.80 -11.47
N PRO A 71 -15.74 -12.16 -11.80
CA PRO A 71 -16.92 -11.39 -11.42
C PRO A 71 -17.12 -11.29 -9.90
N ASP A 72 -16.66 -12.24 -9.10
CA ASP A 72 -16.75 -12.13 -7.64
C ASP A 72 -15.77 -11.13 -7.03
N PHE A 73 -14.90 -10.55 -7.85
CA PHE A 73 -13.87 -9.61 -7.43
C PHE A 73 -13.98 -8.27 -8.16
N LYS A 74 -13.32 -7.28 -7.57
CA LYS A 74 -13.07 -5.98 -8.19
C LYS A 74 -11.67 -5.51 -7.82
N ARG A 75 -11.09 -4.68 -8.68
CA ARG A 75 -9.88 -3.92 -8.33
C ARG A 75 -10.29 -2.65 -7.63
N ILE A 76 -9.69 -2.37 -6.48
CA ILE A 76 -9.86 -1.11 -5.77
C ILE A 76 -8.58 -0.27 -5.90
N ALA A 77 -8.75 1.05 -5.85
CA ALA A 77 -7.67 2.02 -5.90
C ALA A 77 -7.76 2.95 -4.69
N VAL A 78 -6.69 3.02 -3.90
CA VAL A 78 -6.61 3.80 -2.67
C VAL A 78 -5.37 4.70 -2.75
N ARG A 79 -5.55 6.01 -2.58
CA ARG A 79 -4.45 6.93 -2.33
C ARG A 79 -4.01 6.78 -0.88
N SER A 80 -2.73 6.53 -0.64
CA SER A 80 -2.17 6.43 0.71
C SER A 80 -1.08 7.46 0.89
N PRO A 81 -1.10 8.25 1.98
CA PRO A 81 0.12 8.85 2.49
C PRO A 81 1.16 7.75 2.73
N VAL A 82 2.41 7.96 2.30
CA VAL A 82 3.50 6.97 2.49
C VAL A 82 3.72 6.68 3.97
N ARG A 83 3.61 7.71 4.83
CA ARG A 83 3.66 7.57 6.29
C ARG A 83 2.63 6.59 6.87
N SER A 84 1.44 6.53 6.27
CA SER A 84 0.35 5.64 6.70
C SER A 84 0.30 4.33 5.91
N LEU A 85 1.24 4.09 4.99
CA LEU A 85 1.21 2.93 4.10
C LEU A 85 1.23 1.61 4.86
N HIS A 86 1.97 1.52 5.96
CA HIS A 86 2.02 0.32 6.80
C HIS A 86 0.63 -0.06 7.31
N THR A 87 -0.15 0.91 7.79
CA THR A 87 -1.54 0.72 8.23
C THR A 87 -2.45 0.30 7.08
N VAL A 88 -2.37 0.99 5.94
CA VAL A 88 -3.17 0.67 4.75
C VAL A 88 -2.93 -0.76 4.27
N LEU A 89 -1.66 -1.19 4.23
CA LEU A 89 -1.30 -2.55 3.81
C LEU A 89 -1.78 -3.61 4.81
N ASN A 90 -1.65 -3.35 6.12
CA ASN A 90 -2.12 -4.27 7.15
C ASN A 90 -3.65 -4.40 7.16
N ASP A 91 -4.38 -3.30 6.98
CA ASP A 91 -5.86 -3.33 6.89
C ASP A 91 -6.35 -4.11 5.66
N LEU A 92 -5.62 -4.02 4.55
CA LEU A 92 -5.92 -4.76 3.32
C LEU A 92 -5.57 -6.25 3.42
N ALA A 93 -4.52 -6.61 4.17
CA ALA A 93 -4.09 -8.00 4.34
C ALA A 93 -4.98 -8.81 5.29
N ASN A 94 -5.67 -8.14 6.22
CA ASN A 94 -6.50 -8.78 7.24
C ASN A 94 -7.97 -8.99 6.81
N ARG A 95 -8.29 -8.87 5.51
CA ARG A 95 -9.65 -8.93 4.95
C ARG A 95 -9.71 -9.78 3.69
#